data_AF-W1YLG3-F1
#
_entry.id   AF-W1YLG3-F1
#
_cell.length_a   1.000
_cell.length_b   1.000
_cell.length_c   1.000
_cell.angle_alpha   90.00
_cell.angle_beta   90.00
_cell.angle_gamma   90.00
#
_symmetry.space_group_name_H-M   'P 1'
#
loop_
_entity.id
_entity.type
_entity.pdbx_description
1 polymer ?
#
loop_
_entity_poly.entity_id
_entity_poly.type
_entity_poly.pdbx_seq_one_letter_code
_entity_poly.pdbx_strand_id
1 'polypeptide(L)'
;NCKKPEDAIKAGIAFITENRKSEGLILDFSIGSNITLPNLGEICPSHVLDKGKLNSFADELSKKLGVKTQSIHEPASSLSGGNQQKVVIAKWV
;
A
#
# COMPACT_ATOMS: atom_id res chain seq x y z
N ASN A 1 4.95 -7.40 24.14
CA ASN A 1 4.64 -8.76 23.68
C ASN A 1 3.71 -8.69 22.48
N CYS A 2 4.24 -8.85 21.26
CA CYS A 2 3.41 -9.07 20.07
C CYS A 2 2.96 -10.52 20.02
N LYS A 3 1.66 -10.80 20.13
CA LYS A 3 1.11 -12.17 20.07
C LYS A 3 0.27 -12.40 18.81
N LYS A 4 -0.23 -11.33 18.19
CA LYS A 4 -1.00 -11.35 16.94
C LYS A 4 -0.47 -10.30 15.95
N PRO A 5 -0.71 -10.44 14.64
CA PRO A 5 -0.27 -9.47 13.63
C PRO A 5 -0.72 -8.03 13.94
N GLU A 6 -1.92 -7.85 14.49
CA GLU A 6 -2.43 -6.53 14.87
C GLU A 6 -1.57 -5.83 15.93
N ASP A 7 -0.96 -6.59 16.86
CA ASP A 7 -0.10 -6.03 17.91
C ASP A 7 1.17 -5.43 17.31
N ALA A 8 1.71 -6.06 16.26
CA ALA A 8 2.91 -5.60 15.56
C ALA A 8 2.62 -4.30 14.79
N ILE A 9 1.49 -4.25 14.07
CA ILE A 9 1.05 -3.05 13.36
C ILE A 9 0.87 -1.88 14.34
N LYS A 10 0.19 -2.09 15.47
CA LYS A 10 0.02 -1.08 16.52
C LYS A 10 1.33 -0.62 17.16
N ALA A 11 2.36 -1.47 17.14
CA ALA A 11 3.70 -1.14 17.61
C ALA A 11 4.58 -0.45 16.55
N GLY A 12 4.04 -0.15 15.36
CA GLY A 12 4.80 0.43 14.25
C GLY A 12 5.77 -0.55 13.58
N ILE A 13 5.55 -1.86 13.75
CA ILE A 13 6.37 -2.91 13.17
C ILE A 13 5.71 -3.40 11.88
N ALA A 14 6.37 -3.19 10.76
CA ALA A 14 5.92 -3.63 9.44
C ALA A 14 6.57 -4.96 9.04
N PHE A 15 5.80 -5.84 8.40
CA PHE A 15 6.30 -7.07 7.79
C PHE A 15 6.48 -6.91 6.28
N ILE A 16 7.63 -7.33 5.77
CA ILE A 16 7.93 -7.36 4.34
C ILE A 16 8.29 -8.80 3.98
N THR A 17 7.45 -9.44 3.18
CA THR A 17 7.73 -10.79 2.65
C THR A 17 8.98 -10.79 1.76
N GLU A 18 9.74 -11.89 1.81
CA GLU A 18 10.83 -12.17 0.89
C GLU A 18 10.32 -12.37 -0.55
N ASN A 19 9.15 -13.01 -0.70
CA ASN A 19 8.57 -13.34 -1.99
C ASN A 19 7.64 -12.22 -2.49
N ARG A 20 8.25 -11.07 -2.80
CA ARG A 20 7.57 -9.78 -3.03
C ARG A 20 6.55 -9.80 -4.16
N LYS A 21 6.73 -10.67 -5.16
CA LYS A 21 5.84 -10.75 -6.33
C LYS A 21 4.53 -11.49 -6.04
N SER A 22 4.57 -12.54 -5.24
CA SER A 22 3.41 -13.40 -4.98
C SER A 22 2.66 -13.04 -3.70
N GLU A 23 3.33 -12.42 -2.72
CA GLU A 23 2.78 -12.28 -1.36
C GLU A 23 2.71 -10.84 -0.85
N GLY A 24 3.41 -9.88 -1.48
CA GLY A 24 3.48 -8.50 -1.00
C GLY A 24 2.38 -7.58 -1.55
N LEU A 25 1.92 -7.88 -2.76
CA LEU A 25 1.03 -7.05 -3.58
C LEU A 25 -0.04 -7.91 -4.23
N ILE A 26 -1.20 -7.30 -4.49
CA ILE A 26 -2.18 -7.82 -5.41
C ILE A 26 -1.83 -7.24 -6.79
N LEU A 27 -1.13 -8.03 -7.62
CA LEU A 27 -0.52 -7.54 -8.86
C LEU A 27 -1.51 -6.99 -9.89
N ASP A 28 -2.72 -7.54 -9.92
CA ASP A 28 -3.80 -7.11 -10.83
C ASP A 28 -4.51 -5.84 -10.35
N PHE A 29 -4.30 -5.45 -9.09
CA PHE A 29 -4.87 -4.22 -8.54
C PHE A 29 -3.97 -3.04 -8.87
N SER A 30 -4.58 -1.85 -8.89
CA SER A 30 -3.83 -0.62 -9.10
C SER A 30 -2.80 -0.41 -7.98
N ILE A 31 -1.75 0.35 -8.29
CA ILE A 31 -0.75 0.79 -7.31
C ILE A 31 -1.45 1.49 -6.13
N GLY A 32 -2.37 2.41 -6.42
CA GLY A 32 -3.10 3.17 -5.40
C GLY A 32 -4.02 2.29 -4.54
N SER A 33 -4.66 1.28 -5.13
CA SER A 33 -5.42 0.27 -4.37
C SER A 33 -4.51 -0.52 -3.43
N ASN A 34 -3.34 -0.96 -3.91
CA ASN A 34 -2.37 -1.65 -3.04
C ASN A 34 -1.92 -0.77 -1.87
N ILE A 35 -1.69 0.53 -2.09
CA ILE A 35 -1.31 1.49 -1.03
C ILE A 35 -2.44 1.71 -0.02
N THR A 36 -3.67 1.89 -0.48
CA THR A 36 -4.80 2.32 0.37
C THR A 36 -5.51 1.19 1.09
N LEU A 37 -5.50 -0.03 0.54
CA LEU A 37 -6.30 -1.15 1.05
C LEU A 37 -6.10 -1.45 2.55
N PRO A 38 -4.86 -1.47 3.09
CA PRO A 38 -4.65 -1.71 4.53
C PRO A 38 -5.16 -0.59 5.42
N ASN A 39 -5.21 0.64 4.91
CA ASN A 39 -5.53 1.86 5.66
C ASN A 39 -6.96 2.37 5.41
N LEU A 40 -7.83 1.57 4.78
CA LEU A 40 -9.21 1.98 4.45
C LEU A 40 -10.02 2.42 5.67
N GLY A 41 -9.85 1.76 6.82
CA GLY A 41 -10.55 2.12 8.05
C GLY A 41 -10.19 3.52 8.58
N GLU A 42 -8.94 3.94 8.37
CA GLU A 42 -8.47 5.26 8.77
C GLU A 42 -8.85 6.34 7.76
N ILE A 43 -8.75 6.03 6.46
CA ILE A 43 -9.06 6.98 5.38
C ILE A 43 -10.58 7.17 5.22
N CYS A 44 -11.36 6.11 5.41
CA CYS A 44 -12.81 6.06 5.18
C CYS A 44 -13.55 5.46 6.41
N PRO A 45 -13.59 6.16 7.56
CA PRO A 45 -14.13 5.64 8.83
C PRO A 45 -15.64 5.35 8.80
N SER A 46 -16.39 5.99 7.89
CA SER A 46 -17.82 5.76 7.71
C SER A 46 -18.15 4.54 6.84
N HIS A 47 -17.14 3.75 6.42
CA HIS A 47 -17.27 2.65 5.46
C HIS A 47 -17.77 3.09 4.07
N VAL A 48 -17.85 4.40 3.81
CA VAL A 48 -18.14 4.98 2.51
C VAL A 48 -16.83 5.33 1.84
N LEU A 49 -16.57 4.74 0.67
CA LEU A 49 -15.34 4.99 -0.08
C LEU A 49 -15.40 6.38 -0.72
N ASP A 50 -14.47 7.24 -0.31
CA ASP A 50 -14.20 8.52 -0.96
C ASP A 50 -13.00 8.36 -1.90
N LYS A 51 -13.28 8.24 -3.20
CA LYS A 51 -12.24 8.07 -4.23
C LYS A 51 -11.25 9.22 -4.26
N GLY A 52 -11.69 10.45 -3.95
CA GLY A 52 -10.82 11.62 -3.92
C GLY A 52 -9.78 11.49 -2.81
N LYS A 53 -10.22 11.14 -1.59
CA LYS A 53 -9.31 10.91 -0.45
C LYS A 53 -8.35 9.76 -0.70
N LEU A 54 -8.84 8.63 -1.22
CA LEU A 54 -8.01 7.46 -1.52
C LEU A 54 -6.93 7.80 -2.56
N ASN A 55 -7.31 8.49 -3.63
CA ASN A 55 -6.36 8.89 -4.66
C ASN A 55 -5.33 9.88 -4.13
N SER A 56 -5.75 10.90 -3.38
CA SER A 56 -4.81 11.87 -2.79
C SER A 56 -3.82 11.21 -1.84
N PHE A 57 -4.29 10.32 -0.96
CA PHE A 57 -3.44 9.56 -0.04
C PHE A 57 -2.43 8.67 -0.78
N ALA A 58 -2.91 7.90 -1.77
CA ALA A 58 -2.05 7.06 -2.58
C ALA A 58 -1.01 7.85 -3.36
N ASP A 59 -1.40 8.97 -3.97
CA ASP A 59 -0.50 9.82 -4.77
C ASP A 59 0.57 10.49 -3.90
N GLU A 60 0.20 10.98 -2.72
CA GLU A 60 1.13 11.55 -1.75
C GLU A 60 2.19 10.53 -1.29
N LEU A 61 1.75 9.34 -0.85
CA LEU A 61 2.67 8.28 -0.42
C LEU A 61 3.54 7.75 -1.55
N SER A 62 2.95 7.55 -2.74
CA SER A 62 3.67 7.13 -3.94
C SER A 62 4.82 8.09 -4.26
N LYS A 63 4.56 9.40 -4.23
CA LYS A 63 5.58 10.45 -4.43
C LYS A 63 6.61 10.47 -3.30
N LYS A 64 6.17 10.41 -2.04
CA LYS A 64 7.05 10.45 -0.86
C LYS A 64 8.06 9.29 -0.85
N LEU A 65 7.64 8.11 -1.31
CA LEU A 65 8.48 6.91 -1.39
C LEU A 65 9.20 6.77 -2.74
N GLY A 66 8.94 7.69 -3.67
CA GLY A 66 9.57 7.73 -4.99
C GLY A 66 9.22 6.53 -5.87
N VAL A 67 7.97 6.07 -5.84
CA VAL A 67 7.47 5.04 -6.76
C VAL A 67 7.46 5.63 -8.17
N LYS A 68 8.23 5.03 -9.08
CA LYS A 68 8.28 5.44 -10.48
C LYS A 68 7.12 4.78 -11.24
N THR A 69 6.10 5.56 -11.55
CA THR A 69 4.90 5.17 -12.30
C THR A 69 4.37 6.38 -13.07
N GLN A 70 3.61 6.17 -14.15
CA GLN A 70 2.90 7.25 -14.84
C GLN A 70 1.59 7.61 -14.13
N SER A 71 0.98 6.65 -13.41
CA SER A 71 -0.25 6.87 -12.67
C SER A 71 -0.43 5.81 -11.58
N ILE A 72 -0.91 6.23 -10.40
CA ILE A 72 -1.31 5.29 -9.34
C ILE A 72 -2.45 4.34 -9.75
N HIS A 73 -3.10 4.58 -10.89
CA HIS A 73 -4.14 3.72 -11.45
C HIS A 73 -3.60 2.55 -12.28
N GLU A 74 -2.31 2.55 -12.62
CA GLU A 74 -1.66 1.41 -13.29
C GLU A 74 -1.65 0.17 -12.39
N PRO A 75 -1.73 -1.04 -12.96
CA PRO A 75 -1.63 -2.27 -12.19
C PRO A 75 -0.25 -2.42 -11.57
N ALA A 76 -0.15 -2.94 -10.35
CA ALA A 76 1.13 -3.13 -9.66
C ALA A 76 2.10 -4.09 -10.39
N SER A 77 1.57 -4.95 -11.27
CA SER A 77 2.34 -5.79 -12.18
C SER A 77 3.19 -5.01 -13.19
N SER A 78 2.85 -3.75 -13.50
CA SER A 78 3.61 -2.92 -14.45
C SER A 78 4.94 -2.41 -13.86
N LEU A 79 5.08 -2.45 -12.54
CA LEU A 79 6.25 -1.94 -11.84
C LEU A 79 7.42 -2.91 -11.86
N SER A 80 8.64 -2.35 -11.92
CA SER A 80 9.85 -3.12 -11.61
C SER A 80 9.85 -3.58 -10.14
N GLY A 81 10.58 -4.66 -9.83
CA GLY A 81 10.63 -5.22 -8.47
C GLY A 81 11.05 -4.21 -7.38
N GLY A 82 11.92 -3.26 -7.71
CA GLY A 82 12.29 -2.17 -6.79
C GLY A 82 11.16 -1.19 -6.52
N ASN A 83 10.33 -0.87 -7.51
CA ASN A 83 9.14 -0.03 -7.31
C ASN A 83 8.01 -0.80 -6.62
N GLN A 84 7.87 -2.10 -6.91
CA GLN A 84 6.97 -2.98 -6.15
C GLN A 84 7.32 -3.00 -4.67
N GLN A 85 8.61 -3.08 -4.31
CA GLN A 85 9.03 -2.99 -2.91
C GLN A 85 8.62 -1.66 -2.24
N LYS A 86 8.72 -0.54 -2.96
CA LYS A 86 8.28 0.76 -2.43
C LYS A 86 6.77 0.80 -2.17
N VAL A 87 5.97 0.19 -3.03
CA VAL A 87 4.51 0.04 -2.82
C VAL A 87 4.22 -0.85 -1.61
N VAL A 88 4.97 -1.93 -1.41
CA VAL A 88 4.85 -2.77 -0.21
C VAL A 88 5.16 -1.97 1.07
N ILE A 89 6.16 -1.09 1.04
CA ILE A 89 6.47 -0.22 2.18
C ILE A 89 5.34 0.78 2.42
N ALA A 90 4.78 1.36 1.35
CA ALA A 90 3.69 2.34 1.42
C ALA A 90 2.43 1.83 2.11
N LYS A 91 2.22 0.51 2.17
CA LYS A 91 1.10 -0.13 2.87
C LYS A 91 1.12 0.04 4.39
N TRP A 92 2.29 0.32 4.95
CA TRP A 92 2.54 0.30 6.39
C TRP A 92 2.93 1.67 6.96
N VAL A 93 2.76 2.73 6.15
CA VAL A 93 3.00 4.13 6.50
C VAL A 93 1.67 4.85 6.59
#